data_AF-A0A1J0KRP9-F1
#
_entry.id   AF-A0A1J0KRP9-F1
#
_cell.length_a   1.000
_cell.length_b   1.000
_cell.length_c   1.000
_cell.angle_alpha   90.00
_cell.angle_beta   90.00
_cell.angle_gamma   90.00
#
_symmetry.space_group_name_H-M   'P 1'
#
loop_
_entity.id
_entity.type
_entity.pdbx_description
1 polymer ?
#
loop_
_entity_poly.entity_id
_entity_poly.type
_entity_poly.pdbx_seq_one_letter_code
_entity_poly.pdbx_strand_id
1 'polypeptide(L)'
;MKSSNKKILGRWSLVILLICILGFSIYSVATQETIDPKVEALKPKIAQELDSKYHEKFKVVRGKFDNQSKTYTFIVETDSMPGRQFTVITDLTGKGSFVSNFLQTRQAIESAKLVESYFKGIVPKDQYKAVASGASISPVELPEDQKYLSDLALDNLHSKAMHLDEWIRTSHQAIRYGTSIKINIKETPENILKILEATYKLNEFLKSKDFFVYEIVVQLMDLPEKPKFVKFPLTTEIYASQQGWEADKYTWATIDIGYCTINGVKKTCGYDPNIPKYAYIGKNIKSPLDVAKYFKFIPRHSIPWKAWSGGKVEENWSLIPRSNSPESKWLVDTPIYQQVKDLYTKQKEINNG
;
A
#
# COMPACT_ATOMS: atom_id res chain seq x y z
N MET A 1 -50.69 53.99 15.22
CA MET A 1 -49.50 53.63 14.39
C MET A 1 -48.81 52.29 14.71
N LYS A 2 -49.30 51.42 15.62
CA LYS A 2 -48.61 50.13 15.96
C LYS A 2 -49.10 48.87 15.20
N SER A 3 -50.21 48.95 14.45
CA SER A 3 -50.83 47.79 13.76
C SER A 3 -50.26 47.52 12.35
N SER A 4 -49.79 48.55 11.65
CA SER A 4 -49.33 48.43 10.25
C SER A 4 -47.99 47.69 10.12
N ASN A 5 -47.05 47.90 11.05
CA ASN A 5 -45.71 47.30 10.98
C ASN A 5 -45.69 45.78 11.18
N LYS A 6 -46.65 45.19 11.92
CA LYS A 6 -46.73 43.72 12.09
C LYS A 6 -47.17 43.00 10.81
N LYS A 7 -48.05 43.62 10.01
CA LYS A 7 -48.49 43.05 8.72
C LYS A 7 -47.40 43.12 7.65
N ILE A 8 -46.56 44.16 7.70
CA ILE A 8 -45.42 44.32 6.81
C ILE A 8 -44.33 43.31 7.18
N LEU A 9 -43.97 43.18 8.48
CA LEU A 9 -43.00 42.18 8.92
C LEU A 9 -43.41 40.75 8.56
N GLY A 10 -44.68 40.38 8.78
CA GLY A 10 -45.17 39.04 8.44
C GLY A 10 -45.12 38.73 6.93
N ARG A 11 -45.35 39.73 6.07
CA ARG A 11 -45.21 39.58 4.62
C ARG A 11 -43.76 39.38 4.19
N TRP A 12 -42.81 40.12 4.80
CA TRP A 12 -41.38 39.94 4.51
C TRP A 12 -40.85 38.59 4.99
N SER A 13 -41.29 38.10 6.16
CA SER A 13 -40.93 36.76 6.64
C SER A 13 -41.43 35.66 5.69
N LEU A 14 -42.63 35.82 5.12
CA LEU A 14 -43.19 34.85 4.18
C LEU A 14 -42.43 34.85 2.84
N VAL A 15 -42.02 36.02 2.35
CA VAL A 15 -41.21 36.16 1.13
C VAL A 15 -39.82 35.55 1.32
N ILE A 16 -39.16 35.80 2.46
CA ILE A 16 -37.85 35.19 2.77
C ILE A 16 -37.97 33.67 2.86
N LEU A 17 -39.00 33.15 3.51
CA LEU A 17 -39.25 31.70 3.59
C LEU A 17 -39.42 31.09 2.19
N LEU A 18 -40.19 31.73 1.31
CA LEU A 18 -40.39 31.28 -0.07
C LEU A 18 -39.08 31.30 -0.88
N ILE A 19 -38.24 32.33 -0.71
CA ILE A 19 -36.92 32.41 -1.34
C ILE A 19 -36.00 31.30 -0.83
N CYS A 20 -36.02 31.00 0.48
CA CYS A 20 -35.25 29.90 1.05
C CYS A 20 -35.74 28.53 0.54
N ILE A 21 -37.05 28.32 0.41
CA ILE A 21 -37.62 27.07 -0.13
C ILE A 21 -37.28 26.91 -1.62
N LEU A 22 -37.39 27.98 -2.42
CA LEU A 22 -36.99 27.98 -3.83
C LEU A 22 -35.49 27.76 -3.99
N GLY A 23 -34.66 28.45 -3.19
CA GLY A 23 -33.21 28.26 -3.17
C GLY A 23 -32.82 26.83 -2.77
N PHE A 24 -33.48 26.26 -1.76
CA PHE A 24 -33.31 24.86 -1.37
C PHE A 24 -33.74 23.90 -2.48
N SER A 25 -34.86 24.16 -3.16
CA SER A 25 -35.35 23.33 -4.26
C SER A 25 -34.42 23.38 -5.48
N ILE A 26 -33.93 24.56 -5.85
CA ILE A 26 -32.96 24.74 -6.94
C ILE A 26 -31.63 24.07 -6.59
N TYR A 27 -31.15 24.23 -5.35
CA TYR A 27 -29.95 23.56 -4.86
C TYR A 27 -30.13 22.04 -4.85
N SER A 28 -31.29 21.54 -4.41
CA SER A 28 -31.63 20.11 -4.42
C SER A 28 -31.65 19.54 -5.83
N VAL A 29 -32.22 20.26 -6.79
CA VAL A 29 -32.28 19.86 -8.21
C VAL A 29 -30.90 19.94 -8.87
N ALA A 30 -30.07 20.93 -8.52
CA ALA A 30 -28.70 21.07 -9.02
C ALA A 30 -27.72 20.05 -8.40
N THR A 31 -28.04 19.49 -7.23
CA THR A 31 -27.21 18.49 -6.52
C THR A 31 -27.77 17.07 -6.58
N GLN A 32 -29.00 16.88 -7.07
CA GLN A 32 -29.48 15.56 -7.47
C GLN A 32 -28.63 15.10 -8.65
N GLU A 33 -27.70 14.18 -8.40
CA GLU A 33 -27.17 13.30 -9.44
C GLU A 33 -28.38 12.76 -10.21
N THR A 34 -28.54 13.20 -11.46
CA THR A 34 -29.62 12.75 -12.31
C THR A 34 -29.43 11.26 -12.49
N ILE A 35 -30.31 10.48 -11.87
CA ILE A 35 -30.28 9.02 -11.91
C ILE A 35 -30.59 8.63 -13.36
N ASP A 36 -29.55 8.34 -14.16
CA ASP A 36 -29.72 7.86 -15.52
C ASP A 36 -30.42 6.48 -15.47
N PRO A 37 -31.65 6.35 -15.99
CA PRO A 37 -32.41 5.10 -15.93
C PRO A 37 -31.66 3.92 -16.57
N LYS A 38 -30.78 4.19 -17.56
CA LYS A 38 -29.95 3.15 -18.17
C LYS A 38 -28.87 2.66 -17.21
N VAL A 39 -28.28 3.56 -16.42
CA VAL A 39 -27.29 3.20 -15.40
C VAL A 39 -27.91 2.31 -14.34
N GLU A 40 -29.11 2.65 -13.84
CA GLU A 40 -29.81 1.82 -12.85
C GLU A 40 -30.20 0.45 -13.41
N ALA A 41 -30.67 0.39 -14.65
CA ALA A 41 -31.02 -0.87 -15.31
C ALA A 41 -29.81 -1.81 -15.50
N LEU A 42 -28.59 -1.27 -15.60
CA LEU A 42 -27.37 -2.06 -15.75
C LEU A 42 -26.87 -2.64 -14.42
N LYS A 43 -27.19 -2.03 -13.26
CA LYS A 43 -26.63 -2.45 -11.96
C LYS A 43 -26.79 -3.94 -11.65
N PRO A 44 -27.97 -4.58 -11.80
CA PRO A 44 -28.12 -6.00 -11.48
C PRO A 44 -27.29 -6.89 -12.40
N LYS A 45 -27.18 -6.54 -13.69
CA LYS A 45 -26.38 -7.27 -14.66
C LYS A 45 -24.89 -7.18 -14.32
N ILE A 46 -24.40 -6.01 -13.95
CA ILE A 46 -23.01 -5.81 -13.54
C ILE A 46 -22.69 -6.62 -12.28
N ALA A 47 -23.57 -6.60 -11.26
CA ALA A 47 -23.39 -7.44 -10.08
C ALA A 47 -23.29 -8.93 -10.46
N GLN A 48 -24.23 -9.43 -11.26
CA GLN A 48 -24.25 -10.84 -11.68
C GLN A 48 -23.00 -11.25 -12.49
N GLU A 49 -22.50 -10.38 -13.37
CA GLU A 49 -21.28 -10.64 -14.14
C GLU A 49 -20.05 -10.70 -13.23
N LEU A 50 -19.94 -9.79 -12.26
CA LEU A 50 -18.86 -9.81 -11.26
C LEU A 50 -18.93 -11.07 -10.39
N ASP A 51 -20.14 -11.45 -9.97
CA ASP A 51 -20.38 -12.65 -9.17
C ASP A 51 -19.93 -13.91 -9.91
N SER A 52 -20.31 -14.02 -11.18
CA SER A 52 -19.92 -15.16 -12.02
C SER A 52 -18.41 -15.18 -12.29
N LYS A 53 -17.77 -14.03 -12.45
CA LYS A 53 -16.34 -13.95 -12.81
C LYS A 53 -15.42 -14.20 -11.62
N TYR A 54 -15.77 -13.67 -10.45
CA TYR A 54 -14.90 -13.70 -9.28
C TYR A 54 -15.35 -14.69 -8.21
N HIS A 55 -16.50 -15.35 -8.39
CA HIS A 55 -17.08 -16.30 -7.44
C HIS A 55 -17.32 -15.70 -6.05
N GLU A 56 -17.66 -14.41 -6.00
CA GLU A 56 -17.96 -13.64 -4.79
C GLU A 56 -19.25 -12.83 -4.98
N LYS A 57 -19.93 -12.40 -3.93
CA LYS A 57 -21.14 -11.57 -4.05
C LYS A 57 -20.80 -10.10 -4.13
N PHE A 58 -21.25 -9.43 -5.17
CA PHE A 58 -21.08 -7.99 -5.41
C PHE A 58 -22.40 -7.23 -5.32
N LYS A 59 -22.30 -6.00 -4.83
CA LYS A 59 -23.37 -5.02 -4.82
C LYS A 59 -22.90 -3.76 -5.52
N VAL A 60 -23.67 -3.29 -6.51
CA VAL A 60 -23.41 -1.99 -7.12
C VAL A 60 -24.01 -0.89 -6.25
N VAL A 61 -23.16 -0.02 -5.72
CA VAL A 61 -23.56 1.12 -4.87
C VAL A 61 -24.09 2.25 -5.72
N ARG A 62 -23.33 2.64 -6.74
CA ARG A 62 -23.67 3.74 -7.66
C ARG A 62 -23.03 3.51 -9.02
N GLY A 63 -23.56 4.18 -10.03
CA GLY A 63 -22.97 4.19 -11.36
C GLY A 63 -23.09 5.56 -12.00
N LYS A 64 -22.32 5.79 -13.04
CA LYS A 64 -22.41 6.99 -13.88
C LYS A 64 -22.04 6.66 -15.32
N PHE A 65 -22.60 7.40 -16.26
CA PHE A 65 -22.16 7.41 -17.64
C PHE A 65 -21.19 8.57 -17.86
N ASP A 66 -20.04 8.29 -18.46
CA ASP A 66 -19.09 9.32 -18.89
C ASP A 66 -19.28 9.62 -20.37
N ASN A 67 -19.80 10.82 -20.65
CA ASN A 67 -20.05 11.29 -22.01
C ASN A 67 -18.78 11.46 -22.86
N GLN A 68 -17.61 11.66 -22.25
CA GLN A 68 -16.34 11.85 -22.95
C GLN A 68 -15.74 10.52 -23.35
N SER A 69 -15.57 9.60 -22.39
CA SER A 69 -15.01 8.27 -22.65
C SER A 69 -16.03 7.29 -23.24
N LYS A 70 -17.32 7.67 -23.25
CA LYS A 70 -18.43 6.81 -23.68
C LYS A 70 -18.51 5.50 -22.89
N THR A 71 -18.13 5.53 -21.61
CA THR A 71 -18.11 4.35 -20.74
C THR A 71 -19.09 4.47 -19.59
N TYR A 72 -19.51 3.33 -19.05
CA TYR A 72 -20.18 3.29 -17.76
C TYR A 72 -19.15 2.99 -16.68
N THR A 73 -19.18 3.76 -15.60
CA THR A 73 -18.37 3.54 -14.41
C THR A 73 -19.28 3.20 -13.24
N PHE A 74 -19.03 2.07 -12.60
CA PHE A 74 -19.75 1.61 -11.42
C PHE A 74 -18.82 1.56 -10.21
N ILE A 75 -19.38 1.90 -9.06
CA ILE A 75 -18.76 1.69 -7.76
C ILE A 75 -19.46 0.48 -7.13
N VAL A 76 -18.67 -0.54 -6.81
CA VAL A 76 -19.16 -1.82 -6.29
C VAL A 76 -18.53 -2.14 -4.94
N GLU A 77 -19.23 -2.93 -4.15
CA GLU A 77 -18.76 -3.49 -2.87
C GLU A 77 -18.93 -5.02 -2.93
N THR A 78 -18.14 -5.77 -2.15
CA THR A 78 -18.29 -7.22 -2.00
C THR A 78 -18.36 -7.58 -0.51
N ASP A 79 -19.08 -8.65 -0.21
CA ASP A 79 -19.21 -9.18 1.15
C ASP A 79 -17.87 -9.64 1.73
N SER A 80 -16.92 -10.04 0.88
CA SER A 80 -15.58 -10.49 1.32
C SER A 80 -14.72 -9.34 1.86
N MET A 81 -15.04 -8.09 1.50
CA MET A 81 -14.28 -6.88 1.86
C MET A 81 -15.24 -5.74 2.23
N PRO A 82 -15.93 -5.83 3.38
CA PRO A 82 -16.93 -4.86 3.78
C PRO A 82 -16.33 -3.45 3.92
N GLY A 83 -17.07 -2.45 3.43
CA GLY A 83 -16.66 -1.04 3.47
C GLY A 83 -15.59 -0.65 2.45
N ARG A 84 -15.21 -1.56 1.53
CA ARG A 84 -14.31 -1.25 0.41
C ARG A 84 -15.10 -1.11 -0.88
N GLN A 85 -14.83 -0.02 -1.58
CA GLN A 85 -15.44 0.32 -2.86
C GLN A 85 -14.43 0.12 -3.99
N PHE A 86 -14.88 -0.56 -5.04
CA PHE A 86 -14.10 -0.87 -6.22
C PHE A 86 -14.70 -0.19 -7.44
N THR A 87 -13.86 0.22 -8.37
CA THR A 87 -14.29 0.85 -9.61
C THR A 87 -14.34 -0.22 -10.71
N VAL A 88 -15.47 -0.28 -11.40
CA VAL A 88 -15.69 -1.15 -12.56
C VAL A 88 -16.05 -0.27 -13.75
N ILE A 89 -15.28 -0.37 -14.82
CA ILE A 89 -15.50 0.38 -16.07
C ILE A 89 -15.95 -0.61 -17.14
N THR A 90 -17.05 -0.32 -17.83
CA THR A 90 -17.63 -1.18 -18.88
C THR A 90 -17.75 -0.44 -20.20
N ASP A 91 -17.79 -1.21 -21.30
CA ASP A 91 -18.04 -0.68 -22.64
C ASP A 91 -19.41 0.03 -22.78
N LEU A 92 -19.57 0.73 -23.91
CA LEU A 92 -20.76 1.47 -24.36
C LEU A 92 -22.09 0.70 -24.24
N THR A 93 -22.05 -0.62 -24.24
CA THR A 93 -23.23 -1.50 -24.24
C THR A 93 -23.43 -2.23 -22.93
N GLY A 94 -22.46 -2.17 -22.00
CA GLY A 94 -22.44 -2.95 -20.77
C GLY A 94 -22.54 -4.45 -21.04
N LYS A 95 -21.96 -4.94 -22.14
CA LYS A 95 -22.19 -6.32 -22.63
C LYS A 95 -20.96 -7.19 -22.89
N GLY A 96 -19.74 -6.67 -23.00
CA GLY A 96 -18.63 -7.50 -23.50
C GLY A 96 -17.42 -7.60 -22.58
N SER A 97 -17.00 -6.49 -21.98
CA SER A 97 -15.80 -6.48 -21.15
C SER A 97 -15.86 -5.40 -20.09
N PHE A 98 -15.35 -5.72 -18.91
CA PHE A 98 -15.15 -4.74 -17.86
C PHE A 98 -13.72 -4.82 -17.31
N VAL A 99 -13.18 -3.65 -17.03
CA VAL A 99 -11.92 -3.47 -16.30
C VAL A 99 -12.28 -3.13 -14.87
N SER A 100 -11.74 -3.91 -13.93
CA SER A 100 -11.92 -3.68 -12.51
C SER A 100 -10.58 -3.72 -11.80
N ASN A 101 -10.40 -2.84 -10.81
CA ASN A 101 -9.26 -2.89 -9.90
C ASN A 101 -9.45 -3.87 -8.74
N PHE A 102 -10.52 -4.68 -8.75
CA PHE A 102 -10.88 -5.61 -7.69
C PHE A 102 -9.74 -6.59 -7.35
N LEU A 103 -9.28 -7.38 -8.32
CA LEU A 103 -8.26 -8.41 -8.08
C LEU A 103 -6.94 -7.81 -7.58
N GLN A 104 -6.51 -6.68 -8.15
CA GLN A 104 -5.32 -5.97 -7.70
C GLN A 104 -5.48 -5.49 -6.24
N THR A 105 -6.66 -4.99 -5.89
CA THR A 105 -6.94 -4.51 -4.52
C THR A 105 -7.01 -5.68 -3.54
N ARG A 106 -7.68 -6.78 -3.90
CA ARG A 106 -7.73 -8.01 -3.09
C ARG A 106 -6.33 -8.55 -2.84
N GLN A 107 -5.54 -8.68 -3.91
CA GLN A 107 -4.14 -9.13 -3.85
C GLN A 107 -3.32 -8.24 -2.90
N ALA A 108 -3.46 -6.92 -2.98
CA ALA A 108 -2.73 -6.01 -2.11
C ALA A 108 -3.16 -6.13 -0.63
N ILE A 109 -4.45 -6.34 -0.37
CA ILE A 109 -4.98 -6.55 0.98
C ILE A 109 -4.49 -7.86 1.59
N GLU A 110 -4.57 -8.95 0.83
CA GLU A 110 -4.08 -10.27 1.27
C GLU A 110 -2.57 -10.23 1.52
N SER A 111 -1.82 -9.54 0.66
CA SER A 111 -0.38 -9.37 0.78
C SER A 111 -0.02 -8.56 2.02
N ALA A 112 -0.73 -7.45 2.27
CA ALA A 112 -0.53 -6.63 3.46
C ALA A 112 -0.83 -7.43 4.73
N LYS A 113 -1.93 -8.21 4.78
CA LYS A 113 -2.25 -9.09 5.92
C LYS A 113 -1.17 -10.13 6.17
N LEU A 114 -0.62 -10.73 5.12
CA LEU A 114 0.47 -11.69 5.21
C LEU A 114 1.70 -11.05 5.87
N VAL A 115 2.10 -9.86 5.42
CA VAL A 115 3.24 -9.12 5.99
C VAL A 115 2.97 -8.70 7.43
N GLU A 116 1.79 -8.12 7.70
CA GLU A 116 1.36 -7.64 9.02
C GLU A 116 1.39 -8.76 10.08
N SER A 117 1.24 -10.02 9.68
CA SER A 117 1.31 -11.17 10.59
C SER A 117 2.69 -11.37 11.23
N TYR A 118 3.78 -11.00 10.56
CA TYR A 118 5.15 -11.13 11.07
C TYR A 118 5.50 -10.07 12.11
N PHE A 119 4.80 -8.93 12.09
CA PHE A 119 5.01 -7.81 13.01
C PHE A 119 4.01 -7.76 14.17
N LYS A 120 3.07 -8.72 14.20
CA LYS A 120 2.08 -8.85 15.26
C LYS A 120 2.78 -9.08 16.61
N GLY A 121 2.44 -8.25 17.60
CA GLY A 121 2.95 -8.37 18.96
C GLY A 121 4.28 -7.64 19.23
N ILE A 122 4.90 -7.04 18.21
CA ILE A 122 6.04 -6.14 18.40
C ILE A 122 5.54 -4.81 18.96
N VAL A 123 4.49 -4.28 18.35
CA VAL A 123 3.73 -3.10 18.77
C VAL A 123 2.22 -3.42 18.72
N PRO A 124 1.37 -2.64 19.42
CA PRO A 124 -0.07 -2.72 19.28
C PRO A 124 -0.55 -2.62 17.81
N LYS A 125 -1.66 -3.28 17.47
CA LYS A 125 -2.17 -3.41 16.08
C LYS A 125 -2.48 -2.06 15.41
N ASP A 126 -2.77 -1.04 16.20
CA ASP A 126 -3.02 0.33 15.76
C ASP A 126 -1.75 1.10 15.42
N GLN A 127 -0.56 0.58 15.74
CA GLN A 127 0.75 1.26 15.61
C GLN A 127 1.55 0.83 14.39
N TYR A 128 1.03 -0.07 13.55
CA TYR A 128 1.68 -0.46 12.31
C TYR A 128 0.66 -0.64 11.18
N LYS A 129 1.13 -0.40 9.97
CA LYS A 129 0.38 -0.70 8.75
C LYS A 129 1.35 -1.21 7.72
N ALA A 130 0.96 -2.20 6.92
CA ALA A 130 1.70 -2.61 5.73
C ALA A 130 0.95 -2.24 4.45
N VAL A 131 1.73 -2.02 3.39
CA VAL A 131 1.31 -2.19 2.00
C VAL A 131 2.21 -3.23 1.38
N ALA A 132 1.62 -4.13 0.62
CA ALA A 132 2.38 -5.14 -0.11
C ALA A 132 1.58 -5.52 -1.34
N SER A 133 2.28 -5.93 -2.39
CA SER A 133 1.65 -6.43 -3.60
C SER A 133 2.61 -7.30 -4.40
N GLY A 134 2.02 -8.10 -5.27
CA GLY A 134 2.69 -8.95 -6.21
C GLY A 134 2.32 -8.55 -7.63
N ALA A 135 3.26 -8.67 -8.55
CA ALA A 135 3.04 -8.48 -9.97
C ALA A 135 3.68 -9.63 -10.76
N SER A 136 3.07 -10.03 -11.87
CA SER A 136 3.76 -10.89 -12.83
C SER A 136 4.95 -10.13 -13.42
N ILE A 137 6.08 -10.83 -13.57
CA ILE A 137 7.24 -10.29 -14.29
C ILE A 137 6.90 -10.07 -15.76
N SER A 138 7.49 -9.04 -16.37
CA SER A 138 7.36 -8.87 -17.82
C SER A 138 8.02 -10.04 -18.58
N PRO A 139 7.39 -10.58 -19.64
CA PRO A 139 7.99 -11.66 -20.43
C PRO A 139 9.30 -11.24 -21.10
N VAL A 140 9.57 -9.93 -21.27
CA VAL A 140 10.84 -9.43 -21.82
C VAL A 140 12.03 -9.61 -20.87
N GLU A 141 11.77 -9.84 -19.58
CA GLU A 141 12.79 -10.06 -18.57
C GLU A 141 13.09 -11.56 -18.36
N LEU A 142 12.39 -12.44 -19.08
CA LEU A 142 12.56 -13.89 -19.04
C LEU A 142 13.27 -14.41 -20.31
N PRO A 143 14.04 -15.50 -20.19
CA PRO A 143 14.46 -16.30 -21.34
C PRO A 143 13.26 -16.71 -22.22
N GLU A 144 13.50 -16.91 -23.52
CA GLU A 144 12.46 -17.22 -24.51
C GLU A 144 11.63 -18.46 -24.12
N ASP A 145 12.31 -19.51 -23.66
CA ASP A 145 11.73 -20.77 -23.21
C ASP A 145 10.94 -20.65 -21.90
N GLN A 146 11.03 -19.52 -21.20
CA GLN A 146 10.38 -19.27 -19.91
C GLN A 146 9.29 -18.20 -19.96
N LYS A 147 9.08 -17.52 -21.11
CA LYS A 147 8.06 -16.46 -21.25
C LYS A 147 6.66 -16.92 -20.83
N TYR A 148 6.33 -18.19 -21.08
CA TYR A 148 5.05 -18.79 -20.71
C TYR A 148 4.73 -18.68 -19.20
N LEU A 149 5.75 -18.58 -18.34
CA LEU A 149 5.57 -18.42 -16.89
C LEU A 149 4.91 -17.08 -16.54
N SER A 150 5.25 -16.01 -17.27
CA SER A 150 4.64 -14.70 -17.09
C SER A 150 3.15 -14.73 -17.47
N ASP A 151 2.83 -15.34 -18.60
CA ASP A 151 1.45 -15.49 -19.09
C ASP A 151 0.63 -16.37 -18.14
N LEU A 152 1.20 -17.48 -17.66
CA LEU A 152 0.56 -18.34 -16.66
C LEU A 152 0.27 -17.59 -15.35
N ALA A 153 1.22 -16.78 -14.88
CA ALA A 153 1.03 -15.99 -13.67
C ALA A 153 -0.08 -14.93 -13.84
N LEU A 154 -0.17 -14.29 -15.02
CA LEU A 154 -1.24 -13.35 -15.33
C LEU A 154 -2.60 -14.05 -15.47
N ASP A 155 -2.65 -15.20 -16.15
CA ASP A 155 -3.88 -15.99 -16.32
C ASP A 155 -4.43 -16.48 -14.97
N ASN A 156 -3.55 -17.02 -14.13
CA ASN A 156 -3.92 -17.46 -12.78
C ASN A 156 -4.48 -16.30 -11.93
N LEU A 157 -3.90 -15.10 -12.01
CA LEU A 157 -4.39 -13.94 -11.28
C LEU A 157 -5.70 -13.39 -11.87
N HIS A 158 -5.76 -13.17 -13.19
CA HIS A 158 -6.84 -12.41 -13.83
C HIS A 158 -7.98 -13.26 -14.38
N SER A 159 -7.68 -14.39 -15.01
CA SER A 159 -8.68 -15.28 -15.62
C SER A 159 -9.25 -16.25 -14.59
N LYS A 160 -8.38 -16.86 -13.77
CA LYS A 160 -8.79 -17.81 -12.72
C LYS A 160 -9.13 -17.14 -11.40
N ALA A 161 -8.90 -15.82 -11.28
CA ALA A 161 -9.22 -15.04 -10.10
C ALA A 161 -8.70 -15.69 -8.79
N MET A 162 -7.47 -16.22 -8.81
CA MET A 162 -6.90 -16.92 -7.64
C MET A 162 -6.71 -15.97 -6.45
N HIS A 163 -6.79 -16.54 -5.24
CA HIS A 163 -6.32 -15.87 -4.02
C HIS A 163 -4.79 -15.85 -3.98
N LEU A 164 -4.22 -14.99 -3.13
CA LEU A 164 -2.78 -14.79 -3.05
C LEU A 164 -2.01 -16.08 -2.76
N ASP A 165 -2.47 -16.90 -1.82
CA ASP A 165 -1.81 -18.14 -1.42
C ASP A 165 -1.77 -19.16 -2.56
N GLU A 166 -2.87 -19.30 -3.29
CA GLU A 166 -2.95 -20.13 -4.50
C GLU A 166 -2.02 -19.59 -5.60
N TRP A 167 -2.06 -18.28 -5.84
CA TRP A 167 -1.24 -17.64 -6.87
C TRP A 167 0.26 -17.79 -6.58
N ILE A 168 0.68 -17.57 -5.32
CA ILE A 168 2.06 -17.83 -4.89
C ILE A 168 2.40 -19.31 -5.15
N ARG A 169 1.54 -20.24 -4.72
CA ARG A 169 1.80 -21.68 -4.87
C ARG A 169 1.98 -22.11 -6.33
N THR A 170 1.22 -21.55 -7.26
CA THR A 170 1.23 -21.99 -8.67
C THR A 170 2.09 -21.13 -9.59
N SER A 171 2.53 -19.95 -9.15
CA SER A 171 3.15 -18.95 -10.03
C SER A 171 4.32 -18.19 -9.42
N HIS A 172 4.81 -18.54 -8.23
CA HIS A 172 5.90 -17.83 -7.54
C HIS A 172 7.12 -17.49 -8.43
N GLN A 173 7.52 -18.39 -9.33
CA GLN A 173 8.69 -18.22 -10.20
C GLN A 173 8.58 -17.05 -11.18
N ALA A 174 7.38 -16.52 -11.40
CA ALA A 174 7.12 -15.35 -12.23
C ALA A 174 6.56 -14.17 -11.43
N ILE A 175 6.54 -14.23 -10.10
CA ILE A 175 6.02 -13.16 -9.24
C ILE A 175 7.16 -12.27 -8.74
N ARG A 176 6.98 -10.97 -8.90
CA ARG A 176 7.70 -9.91 -8.17
C ARG A 176 6.88 -9.52 -6.96
N TYR A 177 7.44 -9.63 -5.77
CA TYR A 177 6.71 -9.38 -4.53
C TYR A 177 7.32 -8.24 -3.72
N GLY A 178 6.65 -7.10 -3.64
CA GLY A 178 7.12 -5.94 -2.88
C GLY A 178 6.35 -5.77 -1.58
N THR A 179 7.05 -5.43 -0.50
CA THR A 179 6.41 -5.03 0.75
C THR A 179 7.07 -3.81 1.37
N SER A 180 6.23 -2.92 1.89
CA SER A 180 6.62 -1.80 2.74
C SER A 180 5.77 -1.80 4.01
N ILE A 181 6.41 -1.69 5.18
CA ILE A 181 5.73 -1.57 6.47
C ILE A 181 6.18 -0.29 7.20
N LYS A 182 5.22 0.50 7.70
CA LYS A 182 5.47 1.64 8.58
C LYS A 182 5.06 1.26 10.00
N ILE A 183 5.96 1.46 10.96
CA ILE A 183 5.80 1.05 12.35
C ILE A 183 6.12 2.24 13.24
N ASN A 184 5.17 2.64 14.09
CA ASN A 184 5.41 3.61 15.14
C ASN A 184 6.01 2.91 16.37
N ILE A 185 7.30 3.12 16.61
CA ILE A 185 8.08 2.42 17.64
C ILE A 185 9.27 3.26 18.09
N LYS A 186 9.57 3.21 19.39
CA LYS A 186 10.72 3.92 19.99
C LYS A 186 12.05 3.25 19.62
N GLU A 187 13.07 4.06 19.45
CA GLU A 187 14.46 3.62 19.26
C GLU A 187 15.03 3.07 20.58
N THR A 188 14.89 1.77 20.79
CA THR A 188 15.58 1.03 21.87
C THR A 188 16.23 -0.24 21.35
N PRO A 189 17.28 -0.76 21.99
CA PRO A 189 17.93 -2.02 21.59
C PRO A 189 16.94 -3.20 21.50
N GLU A 190 16.01 -3.32 22.45
CA GLU A 190 15.01 -4.40 22.49
C GLU A 190 14.04 -4.30 21.31
N ASN A 191 13.59 -3.09 20.99
CA ASN A 191 12.68 -2.85 19.88
C ASN A 191 13.38 -3.10 18.54
N ILE A 192 14.63 -2.65 18.40
CA ILE A 192 15.45 -2.93 17.22
C ILE A 192 15.59 -4.45 17.04
N LEU A 193 15.94 -5.20 18.08
CA LEU A 193 16.06 -6.65 18.01
C LEU A 193 14.76 -7.32 17.53
N LYS A 194 13.61 -6.95 18.11
CA LYS A 194 12.30 -7.49 17.68
C LYS A 194 12.03 -7.22 16.20
N ILE A 195 12.38 -6.03 15.70
CA ILE A 195 12.22 -5.69 14.27
C ILE A 195 13.15 -6.53 13.39
N LEU A 196 14.41 -6.71 13.79
CA LEU A 196 15.36 -7.57 13.06
C LEU A 196 14.86 -9.02 12.98
N GLU A 197 14.31 -9.55 14.08
CA GLU A 197 13.76 -10.90 14.14
C GLU A 197 12.53 -11.09 13.24
N ALA A 198 11.60 -10.13 13.28
CA ALA A 198 10.41 -10.17 12.44
C ALA A 198 10.74 -10.04 10.94
N THR A 199 11.68 -9.15 10.62
CA THR A 199 12.18 -8.97 9.25
C THR A 199 12.91 -10.22 8.77
N TYR A 200 13.71 -10.87 9.63
CA TYR A 200 14.35 -12.15 9.33
C TYR A 200 13.33 -13.24 9.03
N LYS A 201 12.29 -13.40 9.85
CA LYS A 201 11.22 -14.38 9.63
C LYS A 201 10.47 -14.13 8.32
N LEU A 202 10.18 -12.86 8.00
CA LEU A 202 9.58 -12.48 6.72
C LEU A 202 10.52 -12.82 5.54
N ASN A 203 11.81 -12.52 5.66
CA ASN A 203 12.81 -12.89 4.66
C ASN A 203 12.87 -14.41 4.44
N GLU A 204 12.89 -15.22 5.51
CA GLU A 204 12.88 -16.68 5.40
C GLU A 204 11.64 -17.18 4.67
N PHE A 205 10.47 -16.61 4.96
CA PHE A 205 9.24 -16.93 4.25
C PHE A 205 9.33 -16.58 2.77
N LEU A 206 9.66 -15.32 2.42
CA LEU A 206 9.73 -14.88 1.02
C LEU A 206 10.77 -15.68 0.23
N LYS A 207 11.92 -15.98 0.85
CA LYS A 207 12.94 -16.89 0.30
C LYS A 207 12.40 -18.29 0.07
N SER A 208 11.66 -18.86 1.02
CA SER A 208 11.08 -20.21 0.90
C SER A 208 10.05 -20.33 -0.22
N LYS A 209 9.45 -19.21 -0.64
CA LYS A 209 8.50 -19.16 -1.75
C LYS A 209 9.16 -19.08 -3.11
N ASP A 210 10.48 -18.94 -3.18
CA ASP A 210 11.20 -19.06 -4.46
C ASP A 210 10.68 -18.02 -5.49
N PHE A 211 10.32 -16.82 -5.02
CA PHE A 211 9.82 -15.72 -5.87
C PHE A 211 10.85 -15.28 -6.91
N PHE A 212 10.41 -14.79 -8.07
CA PHE A 212 11.34 -14.23 -9.06
C PHE A 212 12.21 -13.14 -8.45
N VAL A 213 11.59 -12.21 -7.71
CA VAL A 213 12.26 -11.17 -6.92
C VAL A 213 11.34 -10.74 -5.79
N TYR A 214 11.90 -10.35 -4.65
CA TYR A 214 11.12 -9.75 -3.58
C TYR A 214 11.82 -8.57 -2.88
N GLU A 215 11.06 -7.67 -2.30
CA GLU A 215 11.60 -6.50 -1.61
C GLU A 215 10.95 -6.35 -0.25
N ILE A 216 11.76 -6.07 0.78
CA ILE A 216 11.29 -5.75 2.12
C ILE A 216 11.78 -4.36 2.51
N VAL A 217 10.84 -3.43 2.68
CA VAL A 217 11.09 -2.10 3.22
C VAL A 217 10.40 -1.96 4.57
N VAL A 218 11.14 -1.61 5.61
CA VAL A 218 10.62 -1.29 6.94
C VAL A 218 10.96 0.16 7.25
N GLN A 219 9.98 0.95 7.69
CA GLN A 219 10.18 2.32 8.16
C GLN A 219 9.77 2.41 9.62
N LEU A 220 10.71 2.86 10.45
CA LEU A 220 10.54 2.99 11.89
C LEU A 220 10.36 4.48 12.23
N MET A 221 9.19 4.78 12.77
CA MET A 221 8.75 6.14 13.10
C MET A 221 8.66 6.31 14.59
N ASP A 222 8.91 7.51 15.07
CA ASP A 222 8.65 7.92 16.45
C ASP A 222 7.65 9.08 16.46
N LEU A 223 6.39 8.75 16.19
CA LEU A 223 5.30 9.71 16.15
C LEU A 223 4.97 10.22 17.57
N PRO A 224 4.55 11.49 17.70
CA PRO A 224 4.04 12.00 18.98
C PRO A 224 2.77 11.24 19.37
N GLU A 225 2.40 11.25 20.66
CA GLU A 225 1.29 10.42 21.17
C GLU A 225 -0.09 10.70 20.51
N LYS A 226 -0.28 11.92 19.96
CA LYS A 226 -1.54 12.36 19.32
C LYS A 226 -1.26 13.27 18.11
N PRO A 227 -0.68 12.73 17.03
CA PRO A 227 -0.41 13.53 15.84
C PRO A 227 -1.75 13.89 15.18
N LYS A 228 -1.93 15.16 14.82
CA LYS A 228 -3.13 15.62 14.12
C LYS A 228 -3.15 15.22 12.63
N PHE A 229 -2.01 14.81 12.10
CA PHE A 229 -1.78 14.51 10.68
C PHE A 229 -1.82 13.02 10.35
N VAL A 230 -1.95 12.13 11.34
CA VAL A 230 -2.08 10.68 11.14
C VAL A 230 -3.35 10.20 11.84
N LYS A 231 -4.09 9.31 11.17
CA LYS A 231 -5.23 8.62 11.78
C LYS A 231 -4.76 7.34 12.47
N PHE A 232 -5.28 7.10 13.67
CA PHE A 232 -5.15 5.83 14.38
C PHE A 232 -6.48 5.06 14.38
N PRO A 233 -6.47 3.70 14.25
CA PRO A 233 -5.31 2.86 13.94
C PRO A 233 -4.65 3.26 12.62
N LEU A 234 -3.32 3.08 12.51
CA LEU A 234 -2.60 3.44 11.28
C LEU A 234 -3.32 2.85 10.06
N THR A 235 -3.61 3.70 9.07
CA THR A 235 -4.33 3.32 7.84
C THR A 235 -3.39 3.39 6.64
N THR A 236 -3.82 2.87 5.49
CA THR A 236 -3.05 2.97 4.24
C THR A 236 -2.77 4.41 3.80
N GLU A 237 -3.50 5.40 4.32
CA GLU A 237 -3.25 6.82 4.09
C GLU A 237 -1.85 7.24 4.55
N ILE A 238 -1.20 6.52 5.48
CA ILE A 238 0.18 6.81 5.93
C ILE A 238 1.24 6.61 4.84
N TYR A 239 0.88 5.93 3.74
CA TYR A 239 1.77 5.69 2.58
C TYR A 239 1.55 6.68 1.44
N ALA A 240 0.44 7.41 1.48
CA ALA A 240 0.06 8.34 0.43
C ALA A 240 -0.14 9.72 1.04
N SER A 241 -0.41 10.71 0.20
CA SER A 241 -0.90 12.02 0.64
C SER A 241 0.04 12.77 1.61
N GLN A 242 -0.52 13.80 2.25
CA GLN A 242 0.16 14.60 3.26
C GLN A 242 0.53 13.81 4.52
N GLN A 243 -0.22 12.75 4.89
CA GLN A 243 0.09 11.98 6.10
C GLN A 243 1.46 11.30 5.98
N GLY A 244 1.76 10.72 4.81
CA GLY A 244 3.06 10.10 4.57
C GLY A 244 4.20 11.11 4.66
N TRP A 245 4.06 12.27 4.01
CA TRP A 245 5.08 13.31 4.00
C TRP A 245 5.38 13.86 5.40
N GLU A 246 4.34 14.06 6.20
CA GLU A 246 4.51 14.51 7.58
C GLU A 246 5.06 13.40 8.49
N ALA A 247 4.62 12.15 8.31
CA ALA A 247 5.13 11.01 9.07
C ALA A 247 6.62 10.71 8.77
N ASP A 248 7.08 10.95 7.55
CA ASP A 248 8.48 10.74 7.17
C ASP A 248 9.43 11.62 8.01
N LYS A 249 9.00 12.80 8.47
CA LYS A 249 9.78 13.66 9.38
C LYS A 249 10.11 12.99 10.73
N TYR A 250 9.26 12.05 11.15
CA TYR A 250 9.41 11.29 12.39
C TYR A 250 10.06 9.92 12.17
N THR A 251 10.40 9.57 10.93
CA THR A 251 11.14 8.35 10.63
C THR A 251 12.58 8.52 11.09
N TRP A 252 13.04 7.58 11.93
CA TRP A 252 14.39 7.58 12.51
C TRP A 252 15.27 6.46 11.96
N ALA A 253 14.67 5.41 11.38
CA ALA A 253 15.41 4.37 10.68
C ALA A 253 14.61 3.69 9.58
N THR A 254 15.34 3.07 8.67
CA THR A 254 14.80 2.22 7.61
C THR A 254 15.54 0.89 7.55
N ILE A 255 14.84 -0.18 7.20
CA ILE A 255 15.45 -1.42 6.70
C ILE A 255 15.06 -1.56 5.24
N ASP A 256 16.06 -1.78 4.39
CA ASP A 256 15.85 -1.99 2.97
C ASP A 256 16.57 -3.28 2.54
N ILE A 257 15.77 -4.34 2.39
CA ILE A 257 16.18 -5.58 1.73
C ILE A 257 15.51 -5.59 0.37
N GLY A 258 15.91 -4.64 -0.46
CA GLY A 258 15.54 -4.49 -1.85
C GLY A 258 16.78 -4.60 -2.75
N TYR A 259 16.55 -4.64 -4.06
CA TYR A 259 17.55 -4.88 -5.11
C TYR A 259 18.14 -6.30 -5.11
N CYS A 260 17.95 -7.00 -6.23
CA CYS A 260 18.67 -8.22 -6.56
C CYS A 260 18.36 -9.49 -5.74
N THR A 261 17.25 -9.59 -5.01
CA THR A 261 16.74 -10.86 -4.41
C THR A 261 16.22 -11.84 -5.48
N ILE A 262 16.89 -11.89 -6.62
CA ILE A 262 16.43 -12.50 -7.86
C ILE A 262 16.69 -14.00 -7.83
N ASN A 263 15.65 -14.80 -8.01
CA ASN A 263 15.75 -16.26 -8.06
C ASN A 263 15.83 -16.83 -9.47
N GLY A 264 16.48 -16.10 -10.38
CA GLY A 264 16.49 -16.44 -11.80
C GLY A 264 17.54 -15.68 -12.60
N VAL A 265 17.50 -15.88 -13.91
CA VAL A 265 18.48 -15.39 -14.88
C VAL A 265 18.08 -14.00 -15.40
N LYS A 266 17.93 -13.01 -14.51
CA LYS A 266 17.89 -11.62 -15.01
C LYS A 266 19.27 -11.29 -15.60
N LYS A 267 19.38 -10.50 -16.67
CA LYS A 267 20.69 -10.08 -17.20
C LYS A 267 21.40 -9.08 -16.27
N THR A 268 20.63 -8.28 -15.55
CA THR A 268 21.12 -7.19 -14.70
C THR A 268 20.33 -7.08 -13.39
N CYS A 269 20.96 -6.54 -12.35
CA CYS A 269 20.30 -5.96 -11.22
C CYS A 269 20.55 -4.44 -11.19
N GLY A 270 19.53 -3.63 -11.46
CA GLY A 270 19.73 -2.20 -11.71
C GLY A 270 20.59 -1.99 -12.96
N TYR A 271 21.66 -1.21 -12.82
CA TYR A 271 22.67 -1.00 -13.87
C TYR A 271 23.79 -2.05 -13.86
N ASP A 272 23.86 -2.87 -12.79
CA ASP A 272 24.91 -3.86 -12.62
C ASP A 272 24.53 -5.21 -13.24
N PRO A 273 25.49 -6.02 -13.72
CA PRO A 273 25.21 -7.36 -14.21
C PRO A 273 24.71 -8.27 -13.07
N ASN A 274 23.81 -9.19 -13.39
CA ASN A 274 23.30 -10.18 -12.43
C ASN A 274 24.35 -11.26 -12.15
N ILE A 275 25.40 -10.90 -11.43
CA ILE A 275 26.44 -11.83 -10.96
C ILE A 275 26.13 -12.29 -9.53
N PRO A 276 26.56 -13.49 -9.09
CA PRO A 276 26.29 -14.05 -7.76
C PRO A 276 26.61 -13.13 -6.57
N LYS A 277 27.55 -12.19 -6.73
CA LYS A 277 27.88 -11.17 -5.72
C LYS A 277 26.70 -10.24 -5.40
N TYR A 278 25.88 -9.94 -6.40
CA TYR A 278 24.70 -9.09 -6.28
C TYR A 278 23.42 -9.93 -6.28
N ALA A 279 23.43 -11.12 -6.88
CA ALA A 279 22.30 -12.02 -6.89
C ALA A 279 22.03 -12.59 -5.49
N TYR A 280 20.81 -12.36 -5.03
CA TYR A 280 20.19 -13.00 -3.89
C TYR A 280 20.69 -12.54 -2.51
N ILE A 281 20.65 -11.22 -2.25
CA ILE A 281 20.92 -10.62 -0.92
C ILE A 281 20.23 -11.40 0.22
N GLY A 282 18.96 -11.78 0.02
CA GLY A 282 18.19 -12.53 1.01
C GLY A 282 18.74 -13.91 1.41
N LYS A 283 19.60 -14.54 0.59
CA LYS A 283 20.24 -15.84 0.86
C LYS A 283 21.40 -15.68 1.84
N ASN A 284 22.00 -14.49 1.88
CA ASN A 284 23.12 -14.18 2.77
C ASN A 284 22.65 -13.81 4.19
N ILE A 285 21.35 -13.58 4.38
CA ILE A 285 20.75 -13.36 5.70
C ILE A 285 20.52 -14.73 6.36
N LYS A 286 21.33 -15.07 7.37
CA LYS A 286 21.26 -16.35 8.10
C LYS A 286 20.73 -16.19 9.52
N SER A 287 20.59 -14.95 10.00
CA SER A 287 20.14 -14.64 11.35
C SER A 287 19.53 -13.23 11.41
N PRO A 288 18.80 -12.89 12.50
CA PRO A 288 18.38 -11.52 12.77
C PRO A 288 19.53 -10.50 12.75
N LEU A 289 20.73 -10.88 13.22
CA LEU A 289 21.89 -9.98 13.19
C LEU A 289 22.40 -9.71 11.78
N ASP A 290 22.15 -10.60 10.81
CA ASP A 290 22.49 -10.30 9.41
C ASP A 290 21.58 -9.24 8.80
N VAL A 291 20.34 -9.12 9.29
CA VAL A 291 19.41 -8.05 8.90
C VAL A 291 19.96 -6.67 9.30
N ALA A 292 20.74 -6.59 10.40
CA ALA A 292 21.31 -5.33 10.88
C ALA A 292 22.20 -4.64 9.84
N LYS A 293 22.79 -5.38 8.89
CA LYS A 293 23.59 -4.84 7.78
C LYS A 293 22.75 -3.99 6.79
N TYR A 294 21.43 -4.17 6.81
CA TYR A 294 20.46 -3.47 5.97
C TYR A 294 19.64 -2.44 6.77
N PHE A 295 19.90 -2.32 8.07
CA PHE A 295 19.27 -1.36 8.95
C PHE A 295 20.06 -0.06 8.94
N LYS A 296 19.42 1.05 8.61
CA LYS A 296 20.05 2.37 8.53
C LYS A 296 19.32 3.38 9.41
N PHE A 297 20.06 4.03 10.30
CA PHE A 297 19.63 5.24 10.98
C PHE A 297 19.70 6.41 9.99
N ILE A 298 18.65 7.23 9.99
CA ILE A 298 18.56 8.42 9.13
C ILE A 298 18.49 9.69 9.99
N PRO A 299 19.02 10.83 9.52
CA PRO A 299 18.99 12.09 10.27
C PRO A 299 17.56 12.50 10.59
N ARG A 300 17.24 12.92 11.81
CA ARG A 300 15.88 13.35 12.23
C ARG A 300 15.54 14.80 11.87
N HIS A 301 16.30 15.40 10.97
CA HIS A 301 16.07 16.72 10.41
C HIS A 301 16.07 16.65 8.88
N SER A 302 15.62 17.72 8.23
CA SER A 302 15.78 17.86 6.78
C SER A 302 17.26 17.91 6.41
N ILE A 303 17.56 17.51 5.18
CA ILE A 303 18.90 17.67 4.61
C ILE A 303 18.82 18.53 3.34
N PRO A 304 19.88 19.28 3.01
CA PRO A 304 19.99 19.95 1.73
C PRO A 304 20.01 18.93 0.58
N TRP A 305 19.10 19.05 -0.39
CA TRP A 305 19.05 18.18 -1.57
C TRP A 305 18.84 18.98 -2.86
N LYS A 306 19.60 18.64 -3.91
CA LYS A 306 19.47 19.25 -5.23
C LYS A 306 18.44 18.48 -6.04
N ALA A 307 17.29 19.10 -6.30
CA ALA A 307 16.25 18.49 -7.14
C ALA A 307 16.77 18.25 -8.58
N TRP A 308 16.31 17.17 -9.21
CA TRP A 308 16.69 16.82 -10.60
C TRP A 308 16.26 17.88 -11.63
N SER A 309 15.20 18.64 -11.36
CA SER A 309 14.73 19.74 -12.22
C SER A 309 15.14 21.11 -11.66
N GLY A 310 16.25 21.67 -12.13
CA GLY A 310 16.53 23.11 -11.97
C GLY A 310 17.54 23.53 -10.89
N GLY A 311 18.16 22.59 -10.19
CA GLY A 311 19.47 22.81 -9.54
C GLY A 311 19.54 23.69 -8.29
N LYS A 312 18.41 24.16 -7.75
CA LYS A 312 18.38 24.74 -6.40
C LYS A 312 18.49 23.64 -5.34
N VAL A 313 19.30 23.90 -4.33
CA VAL A 313 19.39 23.05 -3.14
C VAL A 313 18.30 23.53 -2.18
N GLU A 314 17.42 22.60 -1.80
CA GLU A 314 16.32 22.87 -0.88
C GLU A 314 16.35 21.88 0.29
N GLU A 315 15.81 22.30 1.43
CA GLU A 315 15.63 21.44 2.59
C GLU A 315 14.62 20.34 2.27
N ASN A 316 15.04 19.08 2.38
CA ASN A 316 14.26 17.94 1.97
C ASN A 316 14.07 16.94 3.11
N TRP A 317 12.81 16.57 3.36
CA TRP A 317 12.41 15.59 4.37
C TRP A 317 12.25 14.16 3.83
N SER A 318 12.39 13.98 2.52
CA SER A 318 12.24 12.70 1.84
C SER A 318 13.23 11.67 2.38
N LEU A 319 12.77 10.44 2.52
CA LEU A 319 13.56 9.35 3.09
C LEU A 319 14.79 8.99 2.25
N ILE A 320 14.68 8.99 0.92
CA ILE A 320 15.80 8.61 0.03
C ILE A 320 17.00 9.56 0.19
N PRO A 321 16.85 10.90 0.04
CA PRO A 321 17.92 11.85 0.33
C PRO A 321 18.52 11.65 1.73
N ARG A 322 17.68 11.58 2.78
CA ARG A 322 18.13 11.42 4.18
C ARG A 322 18.88 10.11 4.40
N SER A 323 18.42 9.03 3.78
CA SER A 323 19.09 7.73 3.80
C SER A 323 20.44 7.77 3.06
N ASN A 324 20.56 8.57 2.00
CA ASN A 324 21.82 8.70 1.24
C ASN A 324 22.77 9.77 1.80
N SER A 325 22.39 10.47 2.87
CA SER A 325 23.22 11.54 3.46
C SER A 325 24.45 10.96 4.18
N PRO A 326 25.57 11.71 4.26
CA PRO A 326 26.74 11.32 5.05
C PRO A 326 26.48 11.18 6.55
N GLU A 327 25.40 11.76 7.06
CA GLU A 327 25.03 11.69 8.48
C GLU A 327 24.27 10.39 8.82
N SER A 328 23.75 9.69 7.81
CA SER A 328 23.12 8.39 7.98
C SER A 328 24.17 7.34 8.42
N LYS A 329 23.77 6.39 9.27
CA LYS A 329 24.66 5.35 9.81
C LYS A 329 24.01 3.99 9.72
N TRP A 330 24.76 2.99 9.27
CA TRP A 330 24.32 1.59 9.37
C TRP A 330 24.32 1.17 10.84
N LEU A 331 23.34 0.35 11.24
CA LEU A 331 23.24 -0.13 12.63
C LEU A 331 24.56 -0.75 13.09
N VAL A 332 25.16 -1.60 12.24
CA VAL A 332 26.42 -2.30 12.54
C VAL A 332 27.60 -1.38 12.89
N ASP A 333 27.54 -0.11 12.50
CA ASP A 333 28.61 0.88 12.73
C ASP A 333 28.33 1.76 13.97
N THR A 334 27.36 1.39 14.81
CA THR A 334 26.92 2.19 15.95
C THR A 334 27.05 1.45 17.29
N PRO A 335 27.24 2.17 18.42
CA PRO A 335 27.32 1.52 19.75
C PRO A 335 26.08 0.72 20.15
N ILE A 336 24.89 1.09 19.65
CA ILE A 336 23.64 0.39 19.96
C ILE A 336 23.61 -1.03 19.36
N TYR A 337 24.36 -1.28 18.27
CA TYR A 337 24.45 -2.63 17.70
C TYR A 337 25.08 -3.63 18.65
N GLN A 338 26.08 -3.22 19.44
CA GLN A 338 26.66 -4.11 20.43
C GLN A 338 25.63 -4.50 21.50
N GLN A 339 24.79 -3.56 21.95
CA GLN A 339 23.71 -3.84 22.89
C GLN A 339 22.68 -4.81 22.29
N VAL A 340 22.30 -4.62 21.02
CA VAL A 340 21.40 -5.54 20.29
C VAL A 340 22.01 -6.94 20.18
N LYS A 341 23.31 -7.04 19.88
CA LYS A 341 24.05 -8.31 19.79
C LYS A 341 24.11 -9.04 21.13
N ASP A 342 24.33 -8.32 22.22
CA ASP A 342 24.37 -8.89 23.57
C ASP A 342 22.99 -9.43 23.98
N LEU A 343 21.93 -8.67 23.71
CA LEU A 343 20.53 -9.10 23.93
C LEU A 343 20.21 -10.38 23.15
N TYR A 344 20.56 -10.44 21.87
CA TYR A 344 20.32 -11.62 21.03
C TYR A 344 21.09 -12.85 21.51
N THR A 345 22.34 -12.67 21.92
CA THR A 345 23.18 -13.77 22.43
C THR A 345 22.60 -14.34 23.72
N LYS A 346 22.22 -13.47 24.66
CA LYS A 346 21.58 -13.85 25.92
C LYS A 346 20.26 -14.61 25.71
N GLN A 347 19.44 -14.16 24.76
CA GLN A 347 18.19 -14.87 24.42
C GLN A 347 18.44 -16.27 23.87
N LYS A 348 19.48 -16.45 23.04
CA LYS A 348 19.84 -17.77 22.52
C LYS A 348 20.33 -18.74 23.60
N GLU A 349 21.10 -18.24 24.57
CA GLU A 349 21.56 -19.06 25.69
C GLU A 349 20.38 -19.56 26.53
N ILE A 350 19.39 -18.70 26.80
CA ILE A 350 18.17 -19.06 27.53
C ILE A 350 17.32 -20.09 26.78
N ASN A 351 17.25 -20.02 25.46
CA ASN A 351 16.42 -20.93 24.67
C ASN A 351 17.08 -22.30 24.40
N ASN A 352 18.40 -22.41 24.57
CA ASN A 352 19.17 -23.63 24.29
C ASN A 352 19.63 -24.37 25.56
N GLY A 353 19.46 -23.77 26.74
CA GLY A 353 19.67 -24.41 28.05
C GLY A 353 18.33 -24.80 28.66
#